data_AF-A0A7Y0KGS3-F1
#
_entry.id   AF-A0A7Y0KGS3-F1
#
_cell.length_a   1.000
_cell.length_b   1.000
_cell.length_c   1.000
_cell.angle_alpha   90.00
_cell.angle_beta   90.00
_cell.angle_gamma   90.00
#
_symmetry.space_group_name_H-M   'P 1'
#
loop_
_entity.id
_entity.type
_entity.pdbx_description
1 polymer ?
#
loop_
_entity_poly.entity_id
_entity_poly.type
_entity_poly.pdbx_seq_one_letter_code
_entity_poly.pdbx_strand_id
1 'polypeptide(L)'
;MTDTTGFALDPEDLRSTAVELAAAARQGQEAVRELVAGLRALAAALPASRAAPVAEALAAAWEADGARWVAGVLALGEALAATATSATDADATLARGVR
;
A
#
# COMPACT_ATOMS: atom_id res chain seq x y z
N MET A 1 -37.71 -18.50 -0.96
CA MET A 1 -36.33 -18.98 -1.06
C MET A 1 -35.70 -18.27 -2.24
N THR A 2 -35.10 -17.12 -1.98
CA THR A 2 -34.26 -16.39 -2.94
C THR A 2 -33.09 -15.91 -2.11
N ASP A 3 -32.14 -16.82 -1.94
CA ASP A 3 -30.79 -16.55 -1.48
C ASP A 3 -30.13 -15.62 -2.49
N THR A 4 -29.94 -14.38 -2.07
CA THR A 4 -28.82 -13.56 -2.47
C THR A 4 -28.50 -12.65 -1.28
N THR A 5 -27.87 -13.21 -0.25
CA THR A 5 -26.92 -12.45 0.56
C THR A 5 -25.75 -12.06 -0.35
N GLY A 6 -26.02 -11.22 -1.35
CA GLY A 6 -24.97 -10.55 -2.10
C GLY A 6 -24.24 -9.70 -1.08
N PHE A 7 -22.93 -9.91 -0.95
CA PHE A 7 -22.08 -9.04 -0.15
C PHE A 7 -22.39 -7.59 -0.55
N ALA A 8 -23.08 -6.85 0.31
CA ALA A 8 -23.34 -5.44 0.08
C ALA A 8 -21.98 -4.76 0.18
N LEU A 9 -21.43 -4.44 -0.98
CA LEU A 9 -20.14 -3.78 -1.12
C LEU A 9 -20.39 -2.30 -0.84
N ASP A 10 -19.93 -1.78 0.31
CA ASP A 10 -20.08 -0.37 0.65
C ASP A 10 -18.98 0.46 -0.04
N PRO A 11 -19.31 1.35 -1.00
CA PRO A 11 -18.31 2.19 -1.66
C PRO A 11 -17.59 3.16 -0.70
N GLU A 12 -18.21 3.56 0.41
CA GLU A 12 -17.57 4.42 1.40
C GLU A 12 -16.45 3.68 2.14
N ASP A 13 -16.70 2.44 2.57
CA ASP A 13 -15.69 1.58 3.22
C ASP A 13 -14.49 1.32 2.32
N LEU A 14 -14.73 1.11 1.02
CA LEU A 14 -13.66 0.93 0.03
C LEU A 14 -12.81 2.18 -0.12
N ARG A 15 -13.41 3.38 -0.16
CA ARG A 15 -12.68 4.64 -0.23
C ARG A 15 -11.89 4.91 1.06
N SER A 16 -12.49 4.64 2.22
CA SER A 16 -11.82 4.76 3.51
C SER A 16 -10.59 3.87 3.57
N THR A 17 -10.74 2.59 3.20
CA THR A 17 -9.64 1.63 3.13
C THR A 17 -8.53 2.10 2.16
N ALA A 18 -8.88 2.63 0.99
CA ALA A 18 -7.89 3.18 0.07
C ALA A 18 -7.08 4.35 0.66
N VAL A 19 -7.71 5.23 1.44
CA VAL A 19 -7.04 6.34 2.15
C VAL A 19 -6.11 5.80 3.24
N GLU A 20 -6.55 4.81 4.00
CA GLU A 20 -5.73 4.15 5.03
C GLU A 20 -4.50 3.46 4.42
N LEU A 21 -4.67 2.75 3.29
CA LEU A 21 -3.57 2.15 2.56
C LEU A 21 -2.57 3.19 2.07
N ALA A 22 -3.02 4.34 1.56
CA ALA A 22 -2.14 5.43 1.17
C ALA A 22 -1.37 6.01 2.37
N ALA A 23 -2.00 6.10 3.54
CA ALA A 23 -1.32 6.51 4.77
C ALA A 23 -0.28 5.47 5.23
N ALA A 24 -0.62 4.19 5.20
CA ALA A 24 0.28 3.09 5.52
C ALA A 24 1.49 3.04 4.57
N ALA A 25 1.27 3.24 3.27
CA ALA A 25 2.33 3.32 2.26
C ALA A 25 3.33 4.44 2.57
N ARG A 26 2.84 5.64 2.94
CA ARG A 26 3.71 6.76 3.34
C ARG A 26 4.52 6.46 4.60
N GLN A 27 3.87 5.91 5.64
CA GLN A 27 4.55 5.56 6.89
C GLN A 27 5.61 4.47 6.65
N GLY A 28 5.28 3.44 5.87
CA GLY A 28 6.23 2.38 5.53
C GLY A 28 7.39 2.88 4.68
N GLN A 29 7.16 3.80 3.74
CA GLN A 29 8.24 4.43 2.98
C GLN A 29 9.22 5.19 3.88
N GLU A 30 8.71 5.92 4.88
CA GLU A 30 9.54 6.63 5.83
C GLU A 30 10.34 5.68 6.71
N ALA A 31 9.70 4.63 7.25
CA ALA A 31 10.38 3.60 8.04
C ALA A 31 11.50 2.89 7.24
N VAL A 32 11.27 2.60 5.95
CA VAL A 32 12.30 2.04 5.06
C VAL A 32 13.47 3.01 4.90
N ARG A 33 13.21 4.31 4.69
CA ARG A 33 14.27 5.32 4.57
C ARG A 33 15.11 5.41 5.84
N GLU A 34 14.46 5.45 7.01
CA GLU A 34 15.14 5.50 8.31
C GLU A 34 16.02 4.25 8.52
N LEU A 35 15.48 3.06 8.23
CA LEU A 35 16.22 1.80 8.34
C LEU A 35 17.43 1.77 7.41
N VAL A 36 17.26 2.14 6.14
CA VAL A 36 18.33 2.18 5.14
C VAL A 36 19.43 3.17 5.56
N ALA A 37 19.05 4.35 6.05
CA ALA A 37 20.00 5.33 6.56
C ALA A 37 20.80 4.78 7.76
N GLY A 38 20.12 4.11 8.70
CA GLY A 38 20.75 3.47 9.85
C GLY A 38 21.74 2.37 9.47
N LEU A 39 21.40 1.54 8.47
CA LEU A 39 22.27 0.48 7.97
C LEU A 39 23.53 1.03 7.27
N ARG A 40 23.39 2.07 6.45
CA ARG A 40 24.53 2.76 5.82
C ARG A 40 25.43 3.43 6.86
N ALA A 41 24.83 4.08 7.87
CA ALA A 41 25.60 4.66 8.97
C ALA A 41 26.36 3.59 9.78
N LEU A 42 25.75 2.43 10.02
CA LEU A 42 26.39 1.29 10.66
C LEU A 42 27.57 0.75 9.84
N ALA A 43 27.41 0.62 8.52
CA ALA A 43 28.49 0.21 7.64
C ALA A 43 29.68 1.18 7.68
N ALA A 44 29.39 2.49 7.64
CA ALA A 44 30.40 3.54 7.73
C ALA A 44 31.13 3.56 9.08
N ALA A 45 30.46 3.18 10.17
CA ALA A 45 31.04 3.09 11.51
C ALA A 45 31.96 1.86 11.70
N LEU A 46 31.89 0.87 10.81
CA LEU A 46 32.64 -0.40 10.93
C LEU A 46 33.51 -0.74 9.70
N PRO A 47 34.37 0.18 9.20
CA PRO A 47 34.94 0.16 7.84
C PRO A 47 35.96 -0.97 7.53
N ALA A 48 36.25 -1.86 8.47
CA ALA A 48 37.09 -3.05 8.26
C ALA A 48 36.45 -4.33 8.80
N SER A 49 35.20 -4.25 9.27
CA SER A 49 34.49 -5.43 9.78
C SER A 49 33.83 -6.19 8.63
N ARG A 50 33.61 -7.49 8.86
CA ARG A 50 32.77 -8.30 7.97
C ARG A 50 31.30 -7.85 7.96
N ALA A 51 30.86 -7.07 8.93
CA ALA A 51 29.48 -6.60 9.04
C ALA A 51 29.18 -5.41 8.12
N ALA A 52 30.16 -4.58 7.76
CA ALA A 52 29.95 -3.43 6.89
C ALA A 52 29.37 -3.80 5.51
N PRO A 53 29.96 -4.74 4.73
CA PRO A 53 29.37 -5.13 3.44
C PRO A 53 28.00 -5.81 3.59
N VAL A 54 27.74 -6.49 4.71
CA VAL A 54 26.44 -7.10 4.99
C VAL A 54 25.38 -6.02 5.27
N ALA A 55 25.73 -4.98 6.02
CA ALA A 55 24.83 -3.85 6.31
C ALA A 55 24.49 -3.06 5.03
N GLU A 56 25.47 -2.80 4.16
CA GLU A 56 25.23 -2.18 2.85
C GLU A 56 24.33 -3.03 1.94
N ALA A 57 24.59 -4.34 1.88
CA ALA A 57 23.74 -5.26 1.09
C ALA A 57 22.31 -5.30 1.64
N LEU A 58 22.14 -5.30 2.96
CA LEU A 58 20.84 -5.25 3.60
C LEU A 58 20.11 -3.92 3.34
N ALA A 59 20.84 -2.80 3.34
CA ALA A 59 20.28 -1.50 3.00
C ALA A 59 19.74 -1.48 1.56
N ALA A 60 20.51 -1.99 0.61
CA ALA A 60 20.09 -2.09 -0.79
C ALA A 60 18.87 -3.00 -0.97
N ALA A 61 18.83 -4.14 -0.26
CA ALA A 61 17.68 -5.05 -0.29
C ALA A 61 16.41 -4.39 0.27
N TRP A 62 16.49 -3.71 1.41
CA TRP A 62 15.34 -3.01 2.00
C TRP A 62 14.84 -1.85 1.14
N GLU A 63 15.73 -1.13 0.46
CA GLU A 63 15.34 -0.05 -0.46
C GLU A 63 14.51 -0.60 -1.63
N ALA A 64 14.93 -1.74 -2.21
CA ALA A 64 14.20 -2.40 -3.30
C ALA A 64 12.87 -3.01 -2.82
N ASP A 65 12.90 -3.79 -1.74
CA ASP A 65 11.72 -4.48 -1.21
C ASP A 65 10.68 -3.49 -0.65
N GLY A 66 11.15 -2.44 0.01
CA GLY A 66 10.31 -1.34 0.49
C GLY A 66 9.61 -0.60 -0.64
N ALA A 67 10.33 -0.27 -1.72
CA ALA A 67 9.73 0.36 -2.89
C ALA A 67 8.66 -0.54 -3.54
N ARG A 68 8.93 -1.85 -3.66
CA ARG A 68 7.97 -2.82 -4.19
C ARG A 68 6.72 -2.94 -3.31
N TRP A 69 6.90 -2.99 -1.99
CA TRP A 69 5.78 -3.06 -1.05
C TRP A 69 4.90 -1.79 -1.13
N VAL A 70 5.51 -0.60 -1.11
CA VAL A 70 4.80 0.69 -1.26
C VAL A 70 3.99 0.72 -2.55
N ALA A 71 4.60 0.33 -3.67
CA ALA A 71 3.93 0.28 -4.96
C ALA A 71 2.72 -0.69 -4.95
N GLY A 72 2.86 -1.86 -4.34
CA GLY A 72 1.77 -2.84 -4.21
C GLY A 72 0.61 -2.32 -3.37
N VAL A 73 0.90 -1.66 -2.24
CA VAL A 73 -0.13 -1.07 -1.37
C VAL A 73 -0.88 0.05 -2.08
N LEU A 74 -0.17 0.92 -2.79
CA LEU A 74 -0.80 1.99 -3.57
C LEU A 74 -1.66 1.44 -4.71
N ALA A 75 -1.17 0.44 -5.45
CA ALA A 75 -1.93 -0.20 -6.52
C ALA A 75 -3.22 -0.86 -6.00
N LEU A 76 -3.18 -1.49 -4.82
CA LEU A 76 -4.37 -2.00 -4.16
C LEU A 76 -5.34 -0.85 -3.79
N GLY A 77 -4.84 0.23 -3.18
CA GLY A 77 -5.65 1.39 -2.85
C GLY A 77 -6.35 2.00 -4.06
N GLU A 78 -5.64 2.12 -5.20
CA GLU A 78 -6.20 2.57 -6.47
C GLU A 78 -7.31 1.63 -6.97
N ALA A 79 -7.10 0.31 -6.89
CA ALA A 79 -8.10 -0.68 -7.28
C ALA A 79 -9.37 -0.60 -6.42
N LEU A 80 -9.24 -0.39 -5.09
CA LEU A 80 -10.38 -0.20 -4.19
C LEU A 80 -11.14 1.09 -4.52
N ALA A 81 -10.42 2.20 -4.74
CA ALA A 81 -11.04 3.47 -5.11
C ALA A 81 -11.77 3.39 -6.47
N ALA A 82 -11.19 2.72 -7.46
CA ALA A 82 -11.83 2.49 -8.76
C ALA A 82 -13.08 1.61 -8.62
N THR A 83 -13.01 0.57 -7.79
CA THR A 83 -14.16 -0.30 -7.49
C THR A 83 -15.29 0.49 -6.85
N ALA A 84 -14.99 1.34 -5.86
CA ALA A 84 -15.98 2.21 -5.21
C ALA A 84 -16.68 3.15 -6.19
N THR A 85 -15.93 3.76 -7.11
CA THR A 85 -16.48 4.61 -8.17
C THR A 85 -17.43 3.83 -9.07
N SER A 86 -17.00 2.65 -9.55
CA SER A 86 -17.82 1.82 -10.44
C SER A 86 -19.13 1.36 -9.79
N ALA A 87 -19.11 1.04 -8.49
CA ALA A 87 -20.30 0.65 -7.74
C ALA A 87 -21.28 1.84 -7.61
N THR A 88 -20.77 3.03 -7.30
CA THR A 88 -21.60 4.25 -7.20
C THR A 88 -22.25 4.61 -8.55
N ASP A 89 -21.51 4.45 -9.66
CA ASP A 89 -22.03 4.72 -11.01
C ASP A 89 -23.12 3.71 -11.44
N ALA A 90 -22.95 2.44 -11.06
CA ALA A 90 -23.92 1.38 -11.31
C ALA A 90 -25.25 1.66 -10.57
N ASP A 91 -25.17 2.02 -9.29
CA ASP A 91 -26.34 2.37 -8.48
C ASP A 91 -27.07 3.61 -9.04
N ALA A 92 -26.32 4.65 -9.43
CA ALA A 92 -26.88 5.85 -10.05
C ALA A 92 -27.57 5.58 -11.40
N THR A 93 -27.13 4.54 -12.12
CA THR A 93 -27.73 4.11 -13.39
C THR A 93 -29.03 3.35 -13.17
N LEU A 94 -29.05 2.42 -12.21
CA LEU A 94 -30.27 1.71 -11.81
C LEU A 94 -31.35 2.68 -11.31
N ALA A 95 -30.98 3.65 -10.48
CA ALA A 95 -31.92 4.67 -9.97
C ALA A 95 -32.57 5.53 -11.08
N ARG A 96 -31.88 5.73 -12.21
CA ARG A 96 -32.39 6.48 -13.36
C ARG A 96 -33.26 5.64 -14.30
N GLY A 97 -32.99 4.35 -14.45
CA GLY A 97 -33.75 3.44 -15.33
C GLY A 97 -35.09 2.97 -14.77
N VAL A 98 -35.36 3.23 -13.49
CA VAL A 98 -36.61 2.85 -12.80
C VAL A 98 -37.66 3.98 -12.80
N ARG A 99 -37.36 5.16 -13.36
CA ARG A 99 -38.30 6.29 -13.48
C ARG A 99 -39.07 6.31 -14.79
#